data_AF-A0A3L7WBS5-F1
#
_entry.id   AF-A0A3L7WBS5-F1
#
_cell.length_a   1.000
_cell.length_b   1.000
_cell.length_c   1.000
_cell.angle_alpha   90.00
_cell.angle_beta   90.00
_cell.angle_gamma   90.00
#
_symmetry.space_group_name_H-M   'P 1'
#
loop_
_entity.id
_entity.type
_entity.pdbx_description
1 polymer ?
#
loop_
_entity_poly.entity_id
_entity_poly.type
_entity_poly.pdbx_seq_one_letter_code
_entity_poly.pdbx_strand_id
1 'polypeptide(L)'
;MVLLISFDIDGTLETGNGPGPITLEMVRRALALGHVIGSCSDRPVQDQQAMWTAAGIEPSFTVLKHKLDTVKAQFTEVEAYYHIGDTELDQHYARLSAFEFEQVQTMEPHVWMLNDQGEADWGPNGRGMLRAPSATTLGLSVPQPEAWG
;
A
#
# COMPACT_ATOMS: atom_id res chain seq x y z
N MET A 1 -7.16 -18.57 8.30
CA MET A 1 -7.34 -17.16 8.68
C MET A 1 -7.50 -16.35 7.41
N VAL A 2 -8.61 -15.63 7.26
CA VAL A 2 -8.87 -14.79 6.08
C VAL A 2 -8.54 -13.34 6.43
N LEU A 3 -7.58 -12.77 5.70
CA LEU A 3 -7.19 -11.37 5.81
C LEU A 3 -7.83 -10.59 4.67
N LEU A 4 -8.14 -9.32 4.92
CA LEU A 4 -8.34 -8.34 3.86
C LEU A 4 -7.05 -7.54 3.69
N ILE A 5 -6.47 -7.60 2.48
CA ILE A 5 -5.20 -6.96 2.16
C ILE A 5 -5.45 -5.92 1.08
N SER A 6 -5.37 -4.66 1.49
CA SER A 6 -5.49 -3.50 0.62
C SER A 6 -4.12 -3.01 0.21
N PHE A 7 -3.83 -2.92 -1.09
CA PHE A 7 -2.55 -2.46 -1.60
C PHE A 7 -2.65 -1.02 -2.13
N ASP A 8 -1.76 -0.13 -1.70
CA ASP A 8 -1.37 0.95 -2.59
C ASP A 8 -0.67 0.38 -3.85
N ILE A 9 -0.50 1.17 -4.90
CA ILE A 9 0.09 0.73 -6.16
C ILE A 9 1.50 1.29 -6.35
N ASP A 10 1.67 2.62 -6.32
CA ASP A 10 2.90 3.30 -6.72
C ASP A 10 3.93 3.25 -5.60
N GLY A 11 5.08 2.59 -5.79
CA GLY A 11 6.04 2.35 -4.71
C GLY A 11 5.76 1.08 -3.89
N THR A 12 4.61 0.42 -4.11
CA THR A 12 4.15 -0.74 -3.35
C THR A 12 4.12 -2.02 -4.20
N LEU A 13 3.37 -2.04 -5.29
CA LEU A 13 3.32 -3.16 -6.23
C LEU A 13 4.43 -3.06 -7.29
N GLU A 14 4.90 -4.19 -7.80
CA GLU A 14 5.92 -4.22 -8.87
C GLU A 14 5.45 -3.56 -10.19
N THR A 15 4.15 -3.37 -10.37
CA THR A 15 3.53 -2.68 -11.51
C THR A 15 3.29 -1.18 -11.26
N GLY A 16 3.69 -0.68 -10.09
CA GLY A 16 3.63 0.73 -9.71
C GLY A 16 4.60 1.61 -10.49
N ASN A 17 4.30 2.91 -10.53
CA ASN A 17 5.23 3.96 -10.97
C ASN A 17 6.25 4.14 -9.86
N GLY A 18 7.51 3.82 -10.15
CA GLY A 18 8.45 3.43 -9.10
C GLY A 18 8.06 2.05 -8.57
N PRO A 19 8.43 0.96 -9.28
CA PRO A 19 8.06 -0.40 -8.90
C PRO A 19 8.41 -0.71 -7.45
N GLY A 20 7.40 -1.16 -6.70
CA GLY A 20 7.53 -1.55 -5.32
C GLY A 20 7.95 -3.02 -5.15
N PRO A 21 8.15 -3.45 -3.90
CA PRO A 21 8.66 -4.77 -3.58
C PRO A 21 7.61 -5.89 -3.59
N ILE A 22 6.32 -5.60 -3.59
CA ILE A 22 5.27 -6.63 -3.62
C ILE A 22 5.09 -7.11 -5.05
N THR A 23 5.40 -8.37 -5.31
CA THR A 23 5.22 -8.97 -6.63
C THR A 23 3.78 -9.42 -6.84
N LEU A 24 3.33 -9.47 -8.10
CA LEU A 24 2.02 -10.01 -8.44
C LEU A 24 1.91 -11.49 -8.08
N GLU A 25 3.04 -12.20 -8.01
CA GLU A 25 3.07 -13.59 -7.57
C GLU A 25 2.76 -13.75 -6.08
N MET A 26 3.22 -12.81 -5.22
CA MET A 26 2.79 -12.75 -3.82
C MET A 26 1.28 -12.49 -3.72
N VAL A 27 0.75 -11.59 -4.57
CA VAL A 27 -0.70 -11.31 -4.59
C VAL A 27 -1.50 -12.55 -5.03
N ARG A 28 -1.03 -13.30 -6.03
CA ARG A 28 -1.66 -14.57 -6.45
C ARG A 28 -1.65 -15.60 -5.32
N ARG A 29 -0.56 -15.70 -4.56
CA ARG A 29 -0.49 -16.57 -3.38
C ARG A 29 -1.47 -16.14 -2.30
N ALA A 30 -1.62 -14.85 -2.04
CA ALA A 30 -2.65 -14.35 -1.11
C ALA A 30 -4.06 -14.76 -1.55
N LEU A 31 -4.39 -14.63 -2.84
CA LEU A 31 -5.66 -15.11 -3.41
C LEU A 31 -5.84 -16.62 -3.26
N ALA A 32 -4.81 -17.40 -3.57
CA ALA A 32 -4.84 -18.86 -3.45
C ALA A 32 -5.05 -19.34 -2.00
N LEU A 33 -4.61 -18.54 -1.02
CA LEU A 33 -4.85 -18.75 0.41
C LEU A 33 -6.24 -18.28 0.88
N GLY A 34 -7.05 -17.72 -0.02
CA GLY A 34 -8.42 -17.28 0.25
C GLY A 34 -8.51 -15.91 0.91
N HIS A 35 -7.45 -15.08 0.86
CA HIS A 35 -7.51 -13.70 1.32
C HIS A 35 -8.32 -12.81 0.37
N VAL A 36 -8.98 -11.80 0.93
CA VAL A 36 -9.63 -10.74 0.15
C VAL A 36 -8.56 -9.72 -0.23
N ILE A 37 -8.34 -9.51 -1.52
CA ILE A 37 -7.34 -8.55 -1.99
C ILE A 37 -7.99 -7.44 -2.80
N GLY A 38 -7.40 -6.26 -2.76
CA GLY A 38 -7.80 -5.16 -3.62
C GLY A 38 -6.82 -4.02 -3.57
N SER A 39 -7.08 -2.98 -4.35
CA SER A 39 -6.25 -1.78 -4.36
C SER A 39 -6.96 -0.57 -3.78
N CYS A 40 -6.17 0.26 -3.13
CA CYS A 40 -6.55 1.53 -2.54
C CYS A 40 -5.45 2.55 -2.86
N SER A 41 -5.61 3.26 -3.97
CA SER A 41 -4.56 4.10 -4.58
C SER A 41 -5.11 5.46 -5.00
N ASP A 42 -4.23 6.44 -5.20
CA ASP A 42 -4.59 7.74 -5.78
C ASP A 42 -4.82 7.67 -7.30
N ARG A 43 -4.44 6.56 -7.93
CA ARG A 43 -4.75 6.29 -9.34
C ARG A 43 -6.27 6.27 -9.57
N PRO A 44 -6.77 6.79 -10.70
CA PRO A 44 -8.16 6.61 -11.12
C PRO A 44 -8.58 5.13 -11.05
N VAL A 45 -9.80 4.85 -10.61
CA VAL A 45 -10.29 3.47 -10.40
C VAL A 45 -10.17 2.64 -11.68
N GLN A 46 -10.44 3.23 -12.85
CA GLN A 46 -10.30 2.56 -14.14
C GLN A 46 -8.85 2.12 -14.42
N ASP A 47 -7.86 2.92 -14.03
CA ASP A 47 -6.44 2.60 -14.20
C ASP A 47 -6.02 1.47 -13.25
N GLN A 48 -6.57 1.44 -12.03
CA GLN A 48 -6.37 0.33 -11.11
C GLN A 48 -6.93 -0.97 -11.70
N GLN A 49 -8.16 -0.95 -12.20
CA GLN A 49 -8.82 -2.10 -12.84
C GLN A 49 -8.06 -2.59 -14.07
N ALA A 50 -7.58 -1.68 -14.90
CA ALA A 50 -6.77 -2.02 -16.08
C ALA A 50 -5.45 -2.69 -15.69
N MET A 51 -4.78 -2.21 -14.64
CA MET A 51 -3.56 -2.84 -14.10
C MET A 51 -3.82 -4.28 -13.64
N TRP A 52 -4.87 -4.50 -12.86
CA TRP A 52 -5.24 -5.83 -12.40
C TRP A 52 -5.63 -6.78 -13.55
N THR A 53 -6.39 -6.26 -14.51
CA THR A 53 -6.78 -7.01 -15.72
C THR A 53 -5.55 -7.42 -16.54
N ALA A 54 -4.59 -6.51 -16.74
CA ALA A 54 -3.34 -6.81 -17.43
C ALA A 54 -2.48 -7.86 -16.68
N ALA A 55 -2.57 -7.89 -15.35
CA ALA A 55 -1.93 -8.89 -14.50
C ALA A 55 -2.64 -10.26 -14.49
N GLY A 56 -3.85 -10.36 -15.07
CA GLY A 56 -4.70 -11.55 -15.00
C GLY A 56 -5.21 -11.83 -13.58
N ILE A 57 -5.38 -10.79 -12.76
CA ILE A 57 -5.82 -10.89 -11.36
C ILE A 57 -7.17 -10.17 -11.25
N GLU A 58 -8.14 -10.82 -10.61
CA GLU A 58 -9.43 -10.22 -10.29
C GLU A 58 -9.45 -9.80 -8.81
N PRO A 59 -9.31 -8.50 -8.51
CA PRO A 59 -9.38 -8.01 -7.14
C PRO A 59 -10.82 -7.99 -6.65
N SER A 60 -11.02 -8.16 -5.34
CA SER A 60 -12.33 -8.01 -4.71
C SER A 60 -12.79 -6.55 -4.67
N PHE A 61 -11.87 -5.59 -4.72
CA PHE A 61 -12.18 -4.16 -4.77
C PHE A 61 -11.06 -3.33 -5.41
N THR A 62 -11.46 -2.18 -5.98
CA THR A 62 -10.57 -1.11 -6.47
C THR A 62 -11.16 0.23 -6.03
N VAL A 63 -10.51 0.93 -5.11
CA VAL A 63 -11.03 2.17 -4.51
C VAL A 63 -9.96 3.26 -4.44
N LEU A 64 -10.40 4.50 -4.21
CA LEU A 64 -9.50 5.62 -3.90
C LEU A 64 -9.15 5.63 -2.41
N LYS A 65 -8.01 6.23 -2.04
CA LYS A 65 -7.48 6.23 -0.65
C LYS A 65 -8.50 6.66 0.41
N HIS A 66 -9.26 7.71 0.12
CA HIS A 66 -10.29 8.24 1.02
C HIS A 66 -11.59 7.41 1.08
N LYS A 67 -11.65 6.25 0.40
CA LYS A 67 -12.82 5.35 0.35
C LYS A 67 -12.58 3.99 1.03
N LEU A 68 -11.47 3.83 1.75
CA LEU A 68 -11.12 2.57 2.41
C LEU A 68 -12.13 2.18 3.51
N ASP A 69 -12.84 3.14 4.09
CA ASP A 69 -13.96 2.94 5.01
C ASP A 69 -15.11 2.14 4.37
N THR A 70 -15.39 2.40 3.09
CA THR A 70 -16.44 1.70 2.34
C THR A 70 -16.12 0.24 2.10
N VAL A 71 -14.83 -0.11 2.00
CA VAL A 71 -14.37 -1.50 1.87
C VAL A 71 -14.63 -2.25 3.17
N LYS A 72 -14.25 -1.67 4.31
CA LYS A 72 -14.49 -2.29 5.62
C LYS A 72 -15.97 -2.56 5.90
N ALA A 73 -16.85 -1.67 5.44
CA ALA A 73 -18.29 -1.87 5.58
C ALA A 73 -18.85 -3.02 4.71
N GLN A 74 -18.18 -3.37 3.61
CA GLN A 74 -18.60 -4.42 2.68
C GLN A 74 -18.07 -5.81 3.08
N PHE A 75 -16.85 -5.87 3.61
CA PHE A 75 -16.17 -7.13 3.93
C PHE A 75 -16.08 -7.32 5.44
N THR A 76 -17.14 -7.81 6.08
CA THR A 76 -17.20 -7.98 7.54
C THR A 76 -16.72 -9.33 8.05
N GLU A 77 -16.56 -10.31 7.16
CA GLU A 77 -16.21 -11.71 7.48
C GLU A 77 -14.71 -11.99 7.37
N VAL A 78 -13.86 -11.04 7.78
CA VAL A 78 -12.40 -11.18 7.78
C VAL A 78 -11.83 -10.97 9.19
N GLU A 79 -10.67 -11.56 9.47
CA GLU A 79 -10.07 -11.54 10.80
C GLU A 79 -9.29 -10.25 11.08
N ALA A 80 -8.67 -9.68 10.06
CA ALA A 80 -7.95 -8.42 10.15
C ALA A 80 -7.97 -7.67 8.81
N TYR A 81 -7.73 -6.36 8.89
CA TYR A 81 -7.75 -5.43 7.76
C TYR A 81 -6.38 -4.78 7.66
N TYR A 82 -5.62 -5.11 6.62
CA TYR A 82 -4.31 -4.55 6.35
C TYR A 82 -4.37 -3.58 5.18
N HIS A 83 -3.67 -2.45 5.31
CA HIS A 83 -3.30 -1.62 4.18
C HIS A 83 -1.78 -1.55 4.09
N ILE A 84 -1.25 -2.00 2.95
CA ILE A 84 0.18 -2.02 2.65
C ILE A 84 0.46 -0.84 1.71
N GLY A 85 1.41 0.01 2.10
CA GLY A 85 1.80 1.19 1.33
C GLY A 85 3.23 1.65 1.65
N ASP A 86 3.71 2.64 0.92
CA ASP A 86 5.05 3.20 1.09
C ASP A 86 5.05 4.65 1.65
N THR A 87 3.89 5.30 1.76
CA THR A 87 3.80 6.71 2.17
C THR A 87 3.04 6.94 3.48
N GLU A 88 3.33 8.09 4.10
CA GLU A 88 2.56 8.61 5.23
C GLU A 88 1.07 8.85 4.88
N LEU A 89 0.76 9.10 3.60
CA LEU A 89 -0.61 9.27 3.14
C LEU A 89 -1.40 7.96 3.23
N ASP A 90 -0.76 6.85 2.88
CA ASP A 90 -1.32 5.50 3.02
C ASP A 90 -1.60 5.20 4.49
N GLN A 91 -0.62 5.48 5.36
CA GLN A 91 -0.77 5.31 6.79
C GLN A 91 -1.92 6.15 7.36
N HIS A 92 -2.05 7.40 6.92
CA HIS A 92 -3.11 8.30 7.36
C HIS A 92 -4.50 7.73 7.05
N TYR A 93 -4.74 7.34 5.79
CA TYR A 93 -6.05 6.81 5.38
C TYR A 93 -6.34 5.43 5.95
N ALA A 94 -5.33 4.55 6.06
CA ALA A 94 -5.46 3.27 6.75
C ALA A 94 -5.99 3.45 8.17
N ARG A 95 -5.34 4.31 8.96
CA ARG A 95 -5.73 4.57 10.35
C ARG A 95 -7.10 5.23 10.45
N LEU A 96 -7.41 6.18 9.56
CA LEU A 96 -8.73 6.83 9.53
C LEU A 96 -9.87 5.81 9.31
N SER A 97 -9.61 4.76 8.54
CA SER A 97 -10.54 3.66 8.27
C SER A 97 -10.37 2.46 9.21
N ALA A 98 -9.55 2.59 10.27
CA ALA A 98 -9.25 1.53 11.23
C ALA A 98 -8.68 0.23 10.59
N PHE A 99 -7.80 0.40 9.60
CA PHE A 99 -6.92 -0.66 9.08
C PHE A 99 -5.58 -0.63 9.83
N GLU A 100 -4.97 -1.79 9.98
CA GLU A 100 -3.57 -1.92 10.33
C GLU A 100 -2.73 -1.49 9.12
N PHE A 101 -1.82 -0.54 9.33
CA PHE A 101 -0.93 -0.07 8.28
C PHE A 101 0.40 -0.81 8.35
N GLU A 102 0.84 -1.33 7.21
CA GLU A 102 2.15 -1.95 7.05
C GLU A 102 2.98 -1.18 6.03
N GLN A 103 4.09 -0.63 6.51
CA GLN A 103 5.07 0.04 5.67
C GLN A 103 5.83 -1.02 4.86
N VAL A 104 5.67 -1.00 3.53
CA VAL A 104 6.13 -2.08 2.66
C VAL A 104 7.64 -2.34 2.72
N GLN A 105 8.44 -1.31 3.04
CA GLN A 105 9.90 -1.42 3.19
C GLN A 105 10.30 -2.21 4.44
N THR A 106 9.52 -2.13 5.53
CA THR A 106 9.91 -2.62 6.86
C THR A 106 9.02 -3.70 7.44
N MET A 107 7.85 -3.96 6.85
CA MET A 107 6.95 -5.02 7.29
C MET A 107 7.66 -6.38 7.33
N GLU A 108 7.34 -7.24 8.29
CA GLU A 108 7.82 -8.63 8.21
C GLU A 108 7.07 -9.38 7.11
N PRO A 109 7.71 -10.33 6.41
CA PRO A 109 7.02 -11.08 5.37
C PRO A 109 5.88 -11.92 5.97
N HIS A 110 4.69 -11.77 5.42
CA HIS A 110 3.57 -12.67 5.72
C HIS A 110 3.73 -14.00 4.99
N VAL A 111 3.01 -15.02 5.44
CA VAL A 111 3.02 -16.36 4.82
C VAL A 111 2.65 -16.30 3.33
N TRP A 112 1.70 -15.43 2.95
CA TRP A 112 1.31 -15.26 1.53
C TRP A 112 2.41 -14.65 0.66
N MET A 113 3.47 -14.11 1.28
CA MET A 113 4.63 -13.55 0.60
C MET A 113 5.77 -14.54 0.40
N LEU A 114 5.72 -15.68 1.10
CA LEU A 114 6.76 -16.70 1.02
C LEU A 114 6.52 -17.63 -0.17
N ASN A 115 7.60 -18.04 -0.82
CA ASN A 115 7.62 -19.09 -1.84
C ASN A 115 7.73 -20.49 -1.18
N ASP A 116 7.82 -21.54 -1.99
CA ASP A 116 7.91 -22.93 -1.51
C ASP A 116 9.17 -23.23 -0.67
N GLN A 117 10.18 -22.36 -0.73
CA GLN A 117 11.42 -22.44 0.06
C GLN A 117 11.31 -21.67 1.38
N GLY A 118 10.19 -20.99 1.63
CA GLY A 118 10.00 -20.14 2.80
C GLY A 118 10.66 -18.76 2.67
N GLU A 119 10.99 -18.33 1.45
CA GLU A 119 11.67 -17.06 1.17
C GLU A 119 10.73 -16.06 0.49
N ALA A 120 10.91 -14.77 0.76
CA ALA A 120 10.14 -13.72 0.10
C ALA A 120 10.87 -13.21 -1.15
N ASP A 121 10.33 -13.53 -2.32
CA ASP A 121 10.83 -13.07 -3.62
C ASP A 121 10.40 -11.62 -3.87
N TRP A 122 11.15 -10.67 -3.31
CA TRP A 122 10.90 -9.25 -3.48
C TRP A 122 10.96 -8.81 -4.94
N GLY A 123 10.21 -7.77 -5.27
CA GLY A 123 10.19 -7.14 -6.59
C GLY A 123 11.57 -6.66 -7.07
N PRO A 124 11.64 -6.12 -8.29
CA PRO A 124 12.89 -5.95 -9.06
C PRO A 124 13.96 -5.10 -8.38
N ASN A 125 13.57 -4.23 -7.44
CA ASN A 125 14.47 -3.35 -6.70
C ASN A 125 14.70 -3.81 -5.24
N GLY A 126 14.28 -5.02 -4.89
CA GLY A 126 14.16 -5.47 -3.51
C GLY A 126 13.18 -4.59 -2.73
N ARG A 127 13.32 -4.55 -1.39
CA ARG A 127 12.51 -3.71 -0.50
C ARG A 127 12.70 -2.20 -0.68
N GLY A 128 13.76 -1.77 -1.36
CA GLY A 128 14.12 -0.34 -1.44
C GLY A 128 14.52 0.26 -0.09
N MET A 129 14.63 1.59 -0.05
CA MET A 129 14.86 2.35 1.19
C MET A 129 13.56 2.99 1.66
N LEU A 130 13.38 3.12 2.98
CA LEU A 130 12.32 3.96 3.56
C LEU A 130 12.39 5.36 2.93
N ARG A 131 11.28 5.83 2.37
CA ARG A 131 11.17 7.24 1.98
C ARG A 131 11.20 8.06 3.25
N ALA A 132 12.22 8.92 3.39
CA ALA A 132 12.25 9.89 4.48
C ALA A 132 10.96 10.72 4.41
N PRO A 133 10.34 11.07 5.54
CA PRO A 133 9.19 11.97 5.53
C PRO A 133 9.59 13.22 4.75
N SER A 134 8.81 13.57 3.73
CA SER A 134 8.97 14.85 3.06
C SER A 134 8.92 15.92 4.15
N ALA A 135 10.04 16.61 4.36
CA ALA A 135 10.08 17.76 5.24
C ALA A 135 9.16 18.82 4.63
N THR A 136 7.89 18.81 5.01
CA THR A 136 7.03 19.98 4.88
C THR A 136 7.74 21.07 5.67
N THR A 137 8.27 22.06 4.95
CA THR A 137 8.95 23.24 5.46
C THR A 137 8.18 23.83 6.65
N LEU A 138 8.56 23.45 7.87
CA LEU A 138 8.23 24.20 9.07
C LEU A 138 9.08 25.47 9.02
N GLY A 139 8.39 26.60 9.01
CA GLY A 139 8.89 27.92 8.63
C GLY A 139 10.28 28.25 9.18
N LEU A 140 11.21 28.51 8.26
CA LEU A 140 12.31 29.41 8.53
C LEU A 140 11.70 30.81 8.68
N SER A 141 11.45 31.23 9.93
CA SER A 141 11.28 32.63 10.25
C SER A 141 12.53 33.37 9.80
N VAL A 142 12.42 34.10 8.69
CA VAL A 142 13.39 35.11 8.28
C VAL A 142 13.40 36.19 9.38
N PRO A 143 14.53 36.48 10.04
CA PRO A 143 14.60 37.64 10.91
C PRO A 143 14.49 38.91 10.05
N GLN A 144 13.55 39.79 10.38
CA GLN A 144 13.49 41.13 9.77
C GLN A 144 14.78 41.89 10.14
N PRO A 145 15.48 42.53 9.17
CA PRO A 145 16.59 43.39 9.49
C PRO A 145 16.08 44.62 10.26
N GLU A 146 16.80 44.94 11.33
CA GLU A 146 16.55 46.06 12.23
C GLU A 146 16.41 47.37 11.46
N ALA A 147 15.45 48.17 11.92
CA ALA A 147 15.22 49.53 11.45
C ALA A 147 16.51 50.34 11.55
N TRP A 148 16.94 50.88 10.41
CA TRP A 148 18.00 51.87 10.36
C TRP A 148 17.45 53.17 10.98
N GLY A 149 18.22 53.71 11.93
CA GLY A 149 18.08 55.10 12.38
C GLY A 149 18.51 56.10 11.31
#